data_AF-A0A1G8I9S9-F1
#
_entry.id   AF-A0A1G8I9S9-F1
#
_cell.length_a   1.000
_cell.length_b   1.000
_cell.length_c   1.000
_cell.angle_alpha   90.00
_cell.angle_beta   90.00
_cell.angle_gamma   90.00
#
_symmetry.space_group_name_H-M   'P 1'
#
loop_
_entity.id
_entity.type
_entity.pdbx_description
1 polymer ?
#
loop_
_entity_poly.entity_id
_entity_poly.type
_entity_poly.pdbx_seq_one_letter_code
_entity_poly.pdbx_strand_id
1 'polypeptide(L)'
;MSPFSVRTAVLALAGAFSLAAAPAAVAAAPAAPAAAKACGGAISNWVGTGNAVYNGKATTPAGEVSVTLTFRDGKVDVARGGNSTGPLAFRFDAATGSITWGVVGYYYKLDSPVCSGDSVKSADFSLAATGNRAAKVQVTRTS
;
A
#
# COMPACT_ATOMS: atom_id res chain seq x y z
N MET A 1 93.47 -8.45 48.67
CA MET A 1 93.69 -9.69 47.91
C MET A 1 92.35 -10.42 47.80
N SER A 2 91.90 -10.71 46.58
CA SER A 2 91.08 -11.90 46.25
C SER A 2 89.60 -11.92 46.79
N PRO A 3 88.70 -12.86 46.37
CA PRO A 3 87.50 -12.46 45.60
C PRO A 3 86.20 -13.26 45.96
N PHE A 4 85.14 -13.16 45.12
CA PHE A 4 83.86 -13.93 45.14
C PHE A 4 82.97 -13.65 46.39
N SER A 5 81.63 -13.83 46.45
CA SER A 5 80.56 -14.38 45.60
C SER A 5 79.18 -13.90 46.18
N VAL A 6 77.97 -13.97 45.59
CA VAL A 6 77.46 -14.46 44.27
C VAL A 6 76.06 -13.84 43.96
N ARG A 7 75.51 -14.11 42.77
CA ARG A 7 74.11 -13.98 42.25
C ARG A 7 72.94 -13.58 43.19
N THR A 8 72.00 -12.78 42.65
CA THR A 8 70.61 -13.22 42.33
C THR A 8 69.97 -12.23 41.34
N ALA A 9 69.12 -12.73 40.44
CA ALA A 9 68.37 -11.94 39.44
C ALA A 9 66.86 -12.00 39.73
N VAL A 10 66.07 -11.13 39.10
CA VAL A 10 65.03 -11.50 38.10
C VAL A 10 64.31 -10.24 37.61
N LEU A 11 63.91 -10.26 36.34
CA LEU A 11 63.28 -9.16 35.61
C LEU A 11 61.76 -9.10 35.83
N ALA A 12 61.24 -7.87 35.73
CA ALA A 12 60.02 -7.44 35.01
C ALA A 12 58.68 -8.18 35.18
N LEU A 13 57.59 -7.40 35.27
CA LEU A 13 56.62 -7.30 34.15
C LEU A 13 55.60 -6.17 34.41
N ALA A 14 55.72 -5.06 33.69
CA ALA A 14 54.67 -4.04 33.61
C ALA A 14 53.73 -4.41 32.46
N GLY A 15 52.52 -4.88 32.77
CA GLY A 15 51.52 -5.26 31.78
C GLY A 15 50.84 -4.03 31.15
N ALA A 16 51.11 -3.77 29.88
CA ALA A 16 50.37 -2.77 29.10
C ALA A 16 49.01 -3.33 28.66
N PHE A 17 47.92 -2.65 29.00
CA PHE A 17 46.57 -2.96 28.52
C PHE A 17 46.37 -2.43 27.10
N SER A 18 46.29 -3.32 26.11
CA SER A 18 45.92 -2.97 24.74
C SER A 18 44.41 -2.79 24.60
N LEU A 19 43.96 -1.55 24.44
CA LEU A 19 42.59 -1.25 23.98
C LEU A 19 42.47 -1.52 22.48
N ALA A 20 41.94 -2.68 22.12
CA ALA A 20 41.59 -3.00 20.74
C ALA A 20 40.33 -2.21 20.32
N ALA A 21 40.47 -1.26 19.41
CA ALA A 21 39.34 -0.55 18.83
C ALA A 21 38.56 -1.48 17.89
N ALA A 22 37.40 -1.96 18.35
CA ALA A 22 36.49 -2.72 17.50
C ALA A 22 35.89 -1.80 16.41
N PRO A 23 35.89 -2.20 15.13
CA PRO A 23 35.23 -1.43 14.09
C PRO A 23 33.72 -1.49 14.33
N ALA A 24 33.09 -0.33 14.52
CA ALA A 24 31.64 -0.21 14.58
C ALA A 24 31.06 -0.61 13.23
N ALA A 25 30.53 -1.83 13.13
CA ALA A 25 29.80 -2.29 11.97
C ALA A 25 28.57 -1.38 11.81
N VAL A 26 28.60 -0.51 10.80
CA VAL A 26 27.42 0.26 10.39
C VAL A 26 26.43 -0.75 9.85
N ALA A 27 25.49 -1.16 10.70
CA ALA A 27 24.37 -1.99 10.29
C ALA A 27 23.60 -1.21 9.22
N ALA A 28 23.74 -1.63 7.97
CA ALA A 28 22.96 -1.08 6.88
C ALA A 28 21.49 -1.23 7.26
N ALA A 29 20.80 -0.10 7.45
CA ALA A 29 19.37 -0.12 7.74
C ALA A 29 18.70 -0.98 6.66
N PRO A 30 17.84 -1.94 7.04
CA PRO A 30 17.17 -2.77 6.05
C PRO A 30 16.45 -1.83 5.10
N ALA A 31 16.81 -1.90 3.81
CA ALA A 31 16.14 -1.12 2.79
C ALA A 31 14.65 -1.44 2.91
N ALA A 32 13.85 -0.42 3.25
CA ALA A 32 12.41 -0.58 3.38
C ALA A 32 11.92 -1.31 2.13
N PRO A 33 11.16 -2.41 2.26
CA PRO A 33 10.82 -3.25 1.13
C PRO A 33 10.19 -2.35 0.08
N ALA A 34 10.85 -2.25 -1.09
CA ALA A 34 10.38 -1.43 -2.20
C ALA A 34 8.95 -1.89 -2.49
N ALA A 35 7.98 -1.07 -2.11
CA ALA A 35 6.61 -1.54 -1.86
C ALA A 35 6.11 -2.30 -3.07
N ALA A 36 5.92 -3.62 -2.92
CA ALA A 36 5.71 -4.54 -4.03
C ALA A 36 4.61 -3.96 -4.93
N LYS A 37 5.00 -3.49 -6.13
CA LYS A 37 4.33 -2.42 -6.90
C LYS A 37 2.82 -2.58 -6.77
N ALA A 38 2.21 -1.83 -5.83
CA ALA A 38 0.83 -2.05 -5.48
C ALA A 38 0.00 -1.85 -6.74
N CYS A 39 -0.59 -2.93 -7.21
CA CYS A 39 -1.46 -2.94 -8.37
C CYS A 39 -2.52 -1.83 -8.17
N GLY A 40 -2.84 -1.06 -9.21
CA GLY A 40 -3.68 0.13 -9.05
C GLY A 40 -3.03 1.37 -8.39
N GLY A 41 -1.72 1.37 -8.12
CA GLY A 41 -0.98 2.54 -7.57
C GLY A 41 -0.88 3.77 -8.48
N ALA A 42 -1.40 3.71 -9.72
CA ALA A 42 -1.56 4.86 -10.61
C ALA A 42 -2.95 4.88 -11.24
N ILE A 43 -3.52 6.07 -11.44
CA ILE A 43 -4.85 6.28 -12.05
C ILE A 43 -4.99 5.66 -13.45
N SER A 44 -3.90 5.64 -14.23
CA SER A 44 -3.81 4.97 -15.54
C SER A 44 -4.14 3.49 -15.48
N ASN A 45 -3.83 2.82 -14.36
CA ASN A 45 -4.09 1.39 -14.17
C ASN A 45 -5.59 1.12 -14.04
N TRP A 46 -6.33 2.09 -13.51
CA TRP A 46 -7.78 2.01 -13.30
C TRP A 46 -8.58 2.45 -14.53
N VAL A 47 -8.22 3.59 -15.12
CA VAL A 47 -9.03 4.29 -16.15
C VAL A 47 -8.46 4.12 -17.57
N GLY A 48 -7.20 3.67 -17.71
CA GLY A 48 -6.54 3.58 -19.01
C GLY A 48 -6.43 4.94 -19.71
N THR A 49 -6.70 4.97 -21.01
CA THR A 49 -6.60 6.15 -21.89
C THR A 49 -7.84 7.06 -21.89
N GLY A 50 -8.81 6.84 -20.99
CA GLY A 50 -9.90 7.81 -20.76
C GLY A 50 -11.28 7.22 -20.47
N ASN A 51 -11.49 5.92 -20.66
CA ASN A 51 -12.73 5.23 -20.28
C ASN A 51 -12.42 3.90 -19.58
N ALA A 52 -13.11 3.64 -18.48
CA ALA A 52 -13.17 2.31 -17.87
C ALA A 52 -14.56 2.03 -17.29
N VAL A 53 -15.07 0.81 -17.46
CA VAL A 53 -16.37 0.39 -16.92
C VAL A 53 -16.17 -0.82 -16.01
N TYR A 54 -16.66 -0.73 -14.78
CA TYR A 54 -16.65 -1.80 -13.79
C TYR A 54 -18.07 -2.24 -13.46
N ASN A 55 -18.33 -3.55 -13.46
CA ASN A 55 -19.63 -4.13 -13.18
C ASN A 55 -19.55 -5.15 -12.03
N GLY A 56 -20.54 -5.16 -11.14
CA GLY A 56 -20.66 -6.12 -10.05
C GLY A 56 -22.06 -6.17 -9.44
N LYS A 57 -22.22 -6.92 -8.34
CA LYS A 57 -23.50 -7.10 -7.63
C LYS A 57 -23.39 -6.74 -6.15
N ALA A 58 -24.20 -5.80 -5.70
CA ALA A 58 -24.34 -5.46 -4.29
C ALA A 58 -25.42 -6.31 -3.61
N THR A 59 -25.04 -7.12 -2.63
CA THR A 59 -26.01 -7.72 -1.71
C THR A 59 -26.51 -6.65 -0.75
N THR A 60 -27.79 -6.33 -0.82
CA THR A 60 -28.49 -5.40 0.07
C THR A 60 -29.52 -6.17 0.92
N PRO A 61 -30.07 -5.57 1.99
CA PRO A 61 -31.19 -6.17 2.73
C PRO A 61 -32.44 -6.43 1.87
N ALA A 62 -32.56 -5.77 0.72
CA ALA A 62 -33.65 -5.95 -0.24
C ALA A 62 -33.33 -6.96 -1.38
N GLY A 63 -32.16 -7.62 -1.32
CA GLY A 63 -31.68 -8.56 -2.35
C GLY A 63 -30.42 -8.09 -3.09
N GLU A 64 -30.02 -8.85 -4.11
CA GLU A 64 -28.91 -8.46 -5.00
C GLU A 64 -29.31 -7.31 -5.93
N VAL A 65 -28.43 -6.32 -6.04
CA VAL A 65 -28.61 -5.15 -6.91
C VAL A 65 -27.37 -4.95 -7.77
N SER A 66 -27.52 -4.97 -9.09
CA SER A 66 -26.40 -4.70 -10.02
C SER A 66 -25.85 -3.28 -9.83
N VAL A 67 -24.53 -3.16 -9.83
CA VAL A 67 -23.79 -1.89 -9.76
C VAL A 67 -22.88 -1.77 -10.99
N THR A 68 -22.99 -0.66 -11.70
CA THR A 68 -22.11 -0.29 -12.81
C THR A 68 -21.46 1.06 -12.50
N LEU A 69 -20.14 1.11 -12.68
CA LEU A 69 -19.31 2.30 -12.48
C LEU A 69 -18.63 2.64 -13.81
N THR A 70 -18.87 3.84 -14.34
CA THR A 70 -18.28 4.29 -15.61
C THR A 70 -17.38 5.48 -15.35
N PHE A 71 -16.06 5.28 -15.47
CA PHE A 71 -15.06 6.34 -15.35
C PHE A 71 -14.82 6.99 -16.71
N ARG A 72 -14.96 8.33 -16.76
CA ARG A 72 -14.75 9.15 -17.96
C ARG A 72 -14.41 10.59 -17.57
N ASP A 73 -13.45 11.22 -18.25
CA ASP A 73 -13.16 12.67 -18.15
C ASP A 73 -13.01 13.21 -16.70
N GLY A 74 -12.36 12.45 -15.82
CA GLY A 74 -12.17 12.82 -14.40
C GLY A 74 -13.43 12.67 -13.53
N LYS A 75 -14.49 12.05 -14.07
CA LYS A 75 -15.77 11.79 -13.41
C LYS A 75 -16.11 10.31 -13.41
N VAL A 76 -17.07 9.94 -12.57
CA VAL A 76 -17.63 8.60 -12.47
C VAL A 76 -19.15 8.65 -12.42
N ASP A 77 -19.81 7.96 -13.35
CA ASP A 77 -21.23 7.69 -13.31
C ASP A 77 -21.50 6.38 -12.55
N VAL A 78 -22.46 6.41 -11.63
CA VAL A 78 -22.84 5.25 -10.80
C VAL A 78 -24.27 4.85 -11.11
N ALA A 79 -24.47 3.68 -11.70
CA ALA A 79 -25.79 3.06 -11.85
C ALA A 79 -25.96 1.93 -10.82
N ARG A 80 -27.06 1.95 -10.07
CA ARG A 80 -27.44 0.93 -9.08
C ARG A 80 -28.89 0.52 -9.30
N GLY A 81 -29.13 -0.74 -9.70
CA GLY A 81 -30.48 -1.26 -9.91
C GLY A 81 -31.31 -0.47 -10.93
N GLY A 82 -30.66 0.02 -11.99
CA GLY A 82 -31.28 0.88 -13.02
C GLY A 82 -31.27 2.38 -12.71
N ASN A 83 -31.08 2.79 -11.45
CA ASN A 83 -31.01 4.21 -11.08
C ASN A 83 -29.58 4.75 -11.25
N SER A 84 -29.41 5.79 -12.06
CA SER A 84 -28.12 6.49 -12.20
C SER A 84 -28.03 7.71 -11.28
N THR A 85 -26.88 7.91 -10.65
CA THR A 85 -26.58 9.07 -9.79
C THR A 85 -26.02 10.26 -10.61
N GLY A 86 -25.73 10.05 -11.90
CA GLY A 86 -25.05 11.02 -12.75
C GLY A 86 -23.55 11.17 -12.45
N PRO A 87 -22.86 12.08 -13.15
CA PRO A 87 -21.40 12.13 -13.17
C PRO A 87 -20.84 12.87 -11.96
N LEU A 88 -20.25 12.11 -11.03
CA LEU A 88 -19.61 12.61 -9.81
C LEU A 88 -18.11 12.81 -10.06
N ALA A 89 -17.51 13.85 -9.49
CA ALA A 89 -16.05 13.99 -9.48
C ALA A 89 -15.43 12.91 -8.57
N PHE A 90 -14.38 12.24 -9.04
CA PHE A 90 -13.63 11.28 -8.23
C PHE A 90 -12.27 11.84 -7.80
N ARG A 91 -11.71 11.24 -6.74
CA ARG A 91 -10.36 11.48 -6.23
C ARG A 91 -9.59 10.18 -6.21
N PHE A 92 -8.41 10.20 -6.82
CA PHE A 92 -7.46 9.09 -6.77
C PHE A 92 -6.48 9.30 -5.61
N ASP A 93 -6.31 8.27 -4.79
CA ASP A 93 -5.28 8.19 -3.75
C ASP A 93 -4.18 7.24 -4.23
N ALA A 94 -3.01 7.81 -4.53
CA ALA A 94 -1.84 7.07 -5.01
C ALA A 94 -1.13 6.28 -3.89
N ALA A 95 -1.28 6.67 -2.63
CA ALA A 95 -0.65 5.98 -1.51
C ALA A 95 -1.42 4.70 -1.14
N THR A 96 -2.75 4.72 -1.26
CA THR A 96 -3.60 3.54 -1.00
C THR A 96 -4.08 2.83 -2.26
N GLY A 97 -3.68 3.29 -3.45
CA GLY A 97 -4.11 2.75 -4.74
C GLY A 97 -5.63 2.64 -4.83
N SER A 98 -6.35 3.72 -4.50
CA SER A 98 -7.81 3.71 -4.32
C SER A 98 -8.47 4.87 -5.07
N ILE A 99 -9.72 4.69 -5.51
CA ILE A 99 -10.54 5.78 -6.08
C ILE A 99 -11.73 6.03 -5.16
N THR A 100 -12.01 7.30 -4.85
CA THR A 100 -13.15 7.71 -4.01
C THR A 100 -14.01 8.77 -4.69
N TRP A 101 -15.31 8.75 -4.45
CA TRP A 101 -16.25 9.74 -5.00
C TRP A 101 -17.51 9.79 -4.14
N GLY A 102 -18.34 10.82 -4.28
CA GLY A 102 -19.60 10.91 -3.52
C GLY A 102 -20.06 12.33 -3.27
N VAL A 103 -20.94 12.47 -2.29
CA VAL A 103 -21.53 13.73 -1.82
C VAL A 103 -21.37 13.86 -0.32
N VAL A 104 -21.68 15.01 0.26
CA VAL A 104 -21.55 15.24 1.71
C VAL A 104 -22.35 14.17 2.49
N GLY A 105 -21.67 13.46 3.39
CA GLY A 105 -22.24 12.38 4.21
C GLY A 105 -22.16 10.96 3.64
N TYR A 106 -21.93 10.81 2.32
CA TYR A 106 -21.89 9.51 1.64
C TYR A 106 -20.77 9.44 0.60
N TYR A 107 -19.78 8.59 0.84
CA TYR A 107 -18.70 8.33 -0.11
C TYR A 107 -18.62 6.86 -0.51
N TYR A 108 -18.26 6.66 -1.77
CA TYR A 108 -17.98 5.40 -2.40
C TYR A 108 -16.47 5.27 -2.56
N LYS A 109 -15.97 4.03 -2.51
CA LYS A 109 -14.56 3.72 -2.69
C LYS A 109 -14.40 2.48 -3.59
N LEU A 110 -13.38 2.49 -4.45
CA LEU A 110 -12.73 1.28 -4.95
C LEU A 110 -11.43 1.10 -4.20
N ASP A 111 -11.26 -0.09 -3.62
CA ASP A 111 -10.06 -0.56 -2.93
C ASP A 111 -9.71 -1.99 -3.35
N SER A 112 -8.64 -2.54 -2.77
CA SER A 112 -8.22 -3.93 -2.99
C SER A 112 -8.14 -4.35 -4.47
N PRO A 113 -7.44 -3.58 -5.34
CA PRO A 113 -7.35 -3.89 -6.77
C PRO A 113 -6.65 -5.23 -7.05
N VAL A 114 -7.17 -5.95 -8.03
CA VAL A 114 -6.58 -7.14 -8.65
C VAL A 114 -6.29 -6.81 -10.10
N CYS A 115 -5.03 -6.93 -10.52
CA CYS A 115 -4.55 -6.50 -11.84
C CYS A 115 -4.17 -7.68 -12.74
N SER A 116 -4.18 -7.40 -14.04
CA SER A 116 -3.56 -8.24 -15.07
C SER A 116 -2.68 -7.33 -15.93
N GLY A 117 -1.36 -7.53 -15.86
CA GLY A 117 -0.39 -6.51 -16.28
C GLY A 117 -0.56 -5.22 -15.47
N ASP A 118 -0.36 -4.07 -16.12
CA ASP A 118 -0.53 -2.76 -15.48
C ASP A 118 -2.00 -2.31 -15.33
N SER A 119 -2.99 -3.11 -15.75
CA SER A 119 -4.41 -2.74 -15.68
C SER A 119 -5.16 -3.44 -14.55
N VAL A 120 -5.95 -2.69 -13.78
CA VAL A 120 -6.89 -3.21 -12.79
C VAL A 120 -8.02 -3.95 -13.51
N LYS A 121 -8.22 -5.22 -13.16
CA LYS A 121 -9.25 -6.11 -13.72
C LYS A 121 -10.43 -6.30 -12.79
N SER A 122 -10.21 -6.30 -11.47
CA SER A 122 -11.30 -6.23 -10.49
C SER A 122 -10.86 -5.48 -9.25
N ALA A 123 -11.82 -5.05 -8.43
CA ALA A 123 -11.58 -4.33 -7.19
C ALA A 123 -12.79 -4.48 -6.26
N ASP A 124 -12.60 -4.21 -4.98
CA ASP A 124 -13.67 -4.09 -4.01
C ASP A 124 -14.28 -2.70 -4.10
N PHE A 125 -15.55 -2.62 -4.51
CA PHE A 125 -16.39 -1.45 -4.31
C PHE A 125 -16.97 -1.47 -2.90
N SER A 126 -16.85 -0.37 -2.17
CA SER A 126 -17.45 -0.17 -0.86
C SER A 126 -18.22 1.15 -0.79
N LEU A 127 -19.42 1.11 -0.19
CA LEU A 127 -20.19 2.29 0.18
C LEU A 127 -19.97 2.58 1.67
N ALA A 128 -19.39 3.73 1.97
CA ALA A 128 -19.36 4.31 3.30
C ALA A 128 -20.42 5.42 3.40
N ALA A 129 -21.59 5.04 3.91
CA ALA A 129 -22.38 6.00 4.68
C ALA A 129 -21.57 6.39 5.93
N THR A 130 -21.73 7.62 6.40
CA THR A 130 -21.14 8.07 7.67
C THR A 130 -21.81 7.33 8.82
N GLY A 131 -21.29 6.15 9.16
CA GLY A 131 -21.93 5.16 10.02
C GLY A 131 -22.33 3.88 9.29
N ASN A 132 -21.37 2.96 9.21
CA ASN A 132 -21.57 1.50 9.32
C ASN A 132 -22.55 0.81 8.34
N ARG A 133 -22.06 0.41 7.16
CA ARG A 133 -22.15 -0.94 6.56
C ARG A 133 -21.63 -0.90 5.11
N ALA A 134 -20.33 -1.16 4.95
CA ALA A 134 -19.76 -1.36 3.62
C ALA A 134 -20.28 -2.66 3.02
N ALA A 135 -21.25 -2.56 2.10
CA ALA A 135 -21.47 -3.62 1.14
C ALA A 135 -20.20 -3.71 0.27
N LYS A 136 -19.27 -4.61 0.62
CA LYS A 136 -18.13 -4.96 -0.23
C LYS A 136 -18.66 -5.73 -1.43
N VAL A 137 -18.39 -5.22 -2.62
CA VAL A 137 -18.82 -5.77 -3.90
C VAL A 137 -17.60 -5.93 -4.77
N GLN A 138 -17.27 -7.15 -5.15
CA GLN A 138 -16.29 -7.34 -6.19
C GLN A 138 -16.88 -6.83 -7.52
N VAL A 139 -16.22 -5.83 -8.11
CA VAL A 139 -16.55 -5.32 -9.44
C VAL A 139 -15.44 -5.70 -10.42
N THR A 140 -15.81 -6.06 -11.64
CA THR A 140 -14.89 -6.49 -12.70
C THR A 140 -14.92 -5.49 -13.85
N ARG A 141 -13.74 -5.14 -14.37
CA ARG A 141 -13.58 -4.23 -15.50
C ARG A 141 -13.99 -4.93 -16.80
N THR A 142 -14.98 -4.36 -17.49
CA THR A 142 -15.54 -4.88 -18.76
C THR A 142 -15.08 -4.11 -20.00
N SER A 143 -14.51 -2.91 -19.81
CA SER A 143 -13.84 -2.08 -20.83
C SER A 143 -12.82 -1.18 -20.16
#